data_AF-A0AA37I6F4-F1
#
_entry.id   AF-A0AA37I6F4-F1
#
_cell.length_a   1.000
_cell.length_b   1.000
_cell.length_c   1.000
_cell.angle_alpha   90.00
_cell.angle_beta   90.00
_cell.angle_gamma   90.00
#
_symmetry.space_group_name_H-M   'P 1'
#
loop_
_entity.id
_entity.type
_entity.pdbx_description
1 polymer ?
#
loop_
_entity_poly.entity_id
_entity_poly.type
_entity_poly.pdbx_seq_one_letter_code
_entity_poly.pdbx_strand_id
1 'polypeptide(L)'
;MTTLTVPADKTLGQLRTRNRLRIFELERTMQPYRNLAGNSGVEAFDILRDGIKVRFVSGGTYVYDYRVPGRARVEEMKQLARAGRGLSTYIAKFGAKYAEKID
;
A
#
# COMPACT_ATOMS: atom_id res chain seq x y z
N MET A 1 -29.07 55.63 -22.69
CA MET A 1 -28.87 54.21 -23.03
C MET A 1 -27.65 53.77 -22.22
N THR A 2 -27.76 53.35 -20.94
CA THR A 2 -28.73 52.38 -20.35
C THR A 2 -28.40 50.99 -20.89
N THR A 3 -27.85 50.02 -20.14
CA THR A 3 -27.55 49.94 -18.68
C THR A 3 -26.27 49.06 -18.48
N LEU A 4 -25.81 48.55 -17.32
CA LEU A 4 -26.36 48.30 -15.98
C LEU A 4 -25.26 48.52 -14.90
N THR A 5 -25.46 48.03 -13.67
CA THR A 5 -24.64 48.35 -12.48
C THR A 5 -23.51 47.33 -12.21
N VAL A 6 -22.63 47.66 -11.25
CA VAL A 6 -21.42 46.94 -10.78
C VAL A 6 -21.66 46.40 -9.34
N PRO A 7 -20.93 45.41 -8.74
CA PRO A 7 -19.46 45.47 -8.55
C PRO A 7 -18.71 44.10 -8.49
N ALA A 8 -17.48 44.16 -7.98
CA ALA A 8 -16.56 43.04 -7.77
C ALA A 8 -16.79 42.25 -6.46
N ASP A 9 -15.94 41.23 -6.28
CA ASP A 9 -15.84 40.22 -5.20
C ASP A 9 -17.05 39.30 -4.96
N LYS A 10 -16.91 38.05 -5.46
CA LYS A 10 -17.21 36.85 -4.66
C LYS A 10 -16.19 35.74 -4.95
N THR A 11 -15.25 35.60 -4.02
CA THR A 11 -14.61 34.37 -3.53
C THR A 11 -14.15 33.24 -4.48
N LEU A 12 -12.88 32.89 -4.25
CA LEU A 12 -12.05 31.75 -4.66
C LEU A 12 -12.61 30.30 -4.49
N GLY A 13 -13.90 30.05 -4.70
CA GLY A 13 -14.52 28.73 -4.52
C GLY A 13 -15.50 28.33 -5.62
N GLN A 14 -15.49 27.03 -5.98
CA GLN A 14 -16.42 26.37 -6.91
C GLN A 14 -16.28 26.79 -8.40
N LEU A 15 -16.30 25.91 -9.41
CA LEU A 15 -16.14 24.44 -9.41
C LEU A 15 -15.76 23.95 -10.83
N ARG A 16 -14.56 23.39 -11.04
CA ARG A 16 -14.31 22.46 -12.16
C ARG A 16 -13.08 21.56 -11.98
N THR A 17 -13.29 20.48 -11.24
CA THR A 17 -12.30 19.46 -10.85
C THR A 17 -11.60 18.80 -12.04
N ARG A 18 -10.40 19.26 -12.40
CA ARG A 18 -9.54 18.63 -13.44
C ARG A 18 -8.11 18.37 -12.97
N ASN A 19 -7.99 17.35 -12.14
CA ASN A 19 -6.95 16.31 -12.19
C ASN A 19 -5.52 16.74 -12.61
N ARG A 20 -4.86 17.62 -11.84
CA ARG A 20 -3.41 17.91 -12.03
C ARG A 20 -2.64 18.26 -10.75
N LEU A 21 -2.77 17.43 -9.70
CA LEU A 21 -1.76 17.29 -8.64
C LEU A 21 -2.04 15.99 -7.84
N ARG A 22 -1.72 14.83 -8.42
CA ARG A 22 -1.97 13.51 -7.80
C ARG A 22 -0.91 12.45 -8.18
N ILE A 23 0.31 12.91 -8.42
CA ILE A 23 1.40 12.13 -9.04
C ILE A 23 2.69 12.16 -8.20
N PHE A 24 2.89 13.17 -7.33
CA PHE A 24 4.09 13.29 -6.50
C PHE A 24 3.97 12.74 -5.07
N GLU A 25 2.78 12.33 -4.65
CA GLU A 25 2.59 11.59 -3.39
C GLU A 25 2.78 10.08 -3.62
N LEU A 26 3.91 9.73 -4.23
CA LEU A 26 4.45 8.38 -4.36
C LEU A 26 5.34 8.01 -3.15
N GLU A 27 5.10 8.66 -2.02
CA GLU A 27 5.65 8.31 -0.72
C GLU A 27 5.29 6.86 -0.37
N ARG A 28 6.31 6.06 -0.06
CA ARG A 28 6.27 4.58 -0.03
C ARG A 28 5.57 4.03 1.23
N THR A 29 4.32 4.42 1.44
CA THR A 29 3.52 4.04 2.62
C THR A 29 3.10 2.58 2.55
N MET A 30 3.89 1.71 3.18
CA MET A 30 3.49 0.32 3.46
C MET A 30 2.21 0.33 4.30
N GLN A 31 1.18 -0.39 3.86
CA GLN A 31 -0.11 -0.47 4.52
C GLN A 31 0.05 -1.18 5.88
N PRO A 32 -0.44 -0.61 6.99
CA PRO A 32 -0.37 -1.25 8.30
C PRO A 32 -1.19 -2.54 8.27
N TYR A 33 -0.60 -3.62 8.74
CA TYR A 33 -1.23 -4.94 8.73
C TYR A 33 -2.27 -5.02 9.85
N ARG A 34 -3.53 -5.28 9.47
CA ARG A 34 -4.70 -5.20 10.38
C ARG A 34 -4.66 -6.13 11.59
N ASN A 35 -3.78 -7.13 11.60
CA ASN A 35 -3.54 -8.06 12.71
C ASN A 35 -4.83 -8.58 13.39
N LEU A 36 -5.81 -9.04 12.59
CA LEU A 36 -7.15 -9.44 13.07
C LEU A 36 -7.15 -10.70 13.95
N ALA A 37 -5.98 -11.31 14.17
CA ALA A 37 -5.77 -12.46 15.06
C ALA A 37 -4.94 -12.10 16.31
N GLY A 38 -4.63 -10.83 16.54
CA GLY A 38 -3.82 -10.32 17.67
C GLY A 38 -2.32 -10.64 17.60
N ASN A 39 -1.95 -11.85 17.18
CA ASN A 39 -0.60 -12.40 17.35
C ASN A 39 0.19 -12.49 16.03
N SER A 40 0.09 -11.49 15.14
CA SER A 40 0.90 -11.43 13.92
C SER A 40 2.25 -10.77 14.13
N GLY A 41 3.32 -11.45 13.70
CA GLY A 41 4.66 -10.86 13.59
C GLY A 41 4.84 -9.90 12.39
N VAL A 42 3.85 -9.76 11.50
CA VAL A 42 3.87 -8.76 10.41
C VAL A 42 3.24 -7.45 10.89
N GLU A 43 3.97 -6.35 10.70
CA GLU A 43 3.56 -4.99 11.07
C GLU A 43 2.96 -4.23 9.88
N ALA A 44 3.57 -4.33 8.69
CA ALA A 44 3.12 -3.62 7.48
C ALA A 44 3.45 -4.38 6.20
N PHE A 45 2.77 -4.06 5.10
CA PHE A 45 2.99 -4.68 3.79
C PHE A 45 2.78 -3.71 2.62
N ASP A 46 3.34 -4.02 1.46
CA ASP A 46 3.13 -3.26 0.21
C ASP A 46 2.94 -4.23 -0.97
N ILE A 47 1.83 -4.10 -1.70
CA ILE A 47 1.46 -5.00 -2.79
C ILE A 47 2.01 -4.45 -4.10
N LEU A 48 3.13 -5.03 -4.53
CA LEU A 48 3.74 -4.74 -5.82
C LEU A 48 2.99 -5.45 -6.95
N ARG A 49 3.25 -5.01 -8.20
CA ARG A 49 2.77 -5.68 -9.41
C ARG A 49 3.18 -7.16 -9.43
N ASP A 50 4.46 -7.41 -9.18
CA ASP A 50 5.11 -8.71 -9.38
C ASP A 50 5.66 -9.35 -8.09
N GLY A 51 5.22 -8.82 -6.94
CA GLY A 51 5.72 -9.21 -5.62
C GLY A 51 4.89 -8.64 -4.46
N ILE A 52 5.41 -8.79 -3.24
CA ILE A 52 4.91 -8.13 -2.03
C ILE A 52 6.12 -7.79 -1.14
N LYS A 53 6.16 -6.56 -0.59
CA LYS A 53 7.07 -6.22 0.51
C LYS A 53 6.36 -6.47 1.85
N VAL A 54 7.07 -6.99 2.83
CA VAL A 54 6.53 -7.28 4.17
C VAL A 54 7.53 -6.81 5.22
N ARG A 55 7.08 -5.98 6.17
CA ARG A 55 7.88 -5.51 7.31
C ARG A 55 7.42 -6.22 8.58
N PHE A 56 8.37 -6.77 9.33
CA PHE A 56 8.09 -7.54 10.55
C PHE A 56 8.27 -6.69 11.80
N VAL A 57 7.52 -7.02 12.85
CA VAL A 57 7.61 -6.39 14.19
C VAL A 57 9.02 -6.60 14.79
N SER A 58 9.69 -7.70 14.42
CA SER A 58 11.09 -7.97 14.77
C SER A 58 12.13 -7.13 14.00
N GLY A 59 11.69 -6.22 13.12
CA GLY A 59 12.54 -5.46 12.21
C GLY A 59 12.80 -6.15 10.87
N GLY A 60 13.39 -5.39 9.93
CA GLY A 60 13.68 -5.82 8.57
C GLY A 60 12.47 -5.80 7.62
N THR A 61 12.72 -5.46 6.36
CA THR A 61 11.71 -5.49 5.29
C THR A 61 12.12 -6.53 4.24
N TYR A 62 11.23 -7.45 3.90
CA TYR A 62 11.50 -8.56 2.99
C TYR A 62 10.66 -8.43 1.73
N VAL A 63 11.26 -8.69 0.57
CA VAL A 63 10.58 -8.71 -0.72
C VAL A 63 10.42 -10.16 -1.18
N TYR A 64 9.19 -10.54 -1.49
CA TYR A 64 8.84 -11.83 -2.10
C TYR A 64 8.34 -11.56 -3.51
N ASP A 65 8.97 -12.16 -4.53
CA ASP A 65 8.65 -11.92 -5.94
C ASP A 65 8.19 -13.22 -6.66
N TYR A 66 7.74 -13.09 -7.90
CA TYR A 66 7.30 -14.24 -8.69
C TYR A 66 8.41 -15.24 -9.03
N ARG A 67 9.70 -14.90 -8.85
CA ARG A 67 10.86 -15.79 -9.05
C ARG A 67 11.09 -16.61 -7.78
N VAL A 68 11.06 -15.96 -6.61
CA VAL A 68 11.28 -16.54 -5.29
C VAL A 68 10.32 -15.86 -4.28
N PRO A 69 9.34 -16.58 -3.70
CA PRO A 69 9.19 -18.03 -3.63
C PRO A 69 8.27 -18.62 -4.72
N GLY A 70 7.86 -17.83 -5.72
CA GLY A 70 7.03 -18.25 -6.86
C GLY A 70 5.64 -17.62 -6.88
N ARG A 71 5.13 -17.30 -8.09
CA ARG A 71 3.89 -16.53 -8.30
C ARG A 71 2.70 -16.97 -7.44
N ALA A 72 2.38 -18.27 -7.39
CA ALA A 72 1.22 -18.77 -6.64
C ALA A 72 1.29 -18.39 -5.14
N ARG A 73 2.48 -18.52 -4.53
CA ARG A 73 2.71 -18.17 -3.12
C ARG A 73 2.61 -16.67 -2.88
N VAL A 74 3.10 -15.85 -3.82
CA VAL A 74 3.00 -14.39 -3.73
C VAL A 74 1.55 -13.92 -3.82
N GLU A 75 0.74 -14.51 -4.70
CA GLU A 75 -0.69 -14.17 -4.76
C GLU A 75 -1.44 -14.58 -3.48
N GLU A 76 -1.09 -15.72 -2.88
CA GLU A 76 -1.62 -16.12 -1.57
C GLU A 76 -1.19 -15.16 -0.45
N MET A 77 0.07 -14.71 -0.42
CA MET A 77 0.53 -13.64 0.48
C MET A 77 -0.27 -12.34 0.28
N LYS A 78 -0.53 -11.92 -0.97
CA LYS A 78 -1.35 -10.73 -1.27
C LYS A 78 -2.81 -10.89 -0.79
N GLN A 79 -3.37 -12.09 -0.86
CA GLN A 79 -4.70 -12.37 -0.31
C GLN A 79 -4.71 -12.31 1.23
N LEU A 80 -3.75 -12.94 1.90
CA LEU A 80 -3.62 -12.92 3.37
C LEU A 80 -3.32 -11.51 3.90
N ALA A 81 -2.53 -10.72 3.16
CA ALA A 81 -2.28 -9.30 3.44
C ALA A 81 -3.58 -8.48 3.46
N ARG A 82 -4.38 -8.58 2.39
CA ARG A 82 -5.69 -7.91 2.28
C ARG A 82 -6.70 -8.41 3.32
N ALA A 83 -6.66 -9.71 3.64
CA ALA A 83 -7.51 -10.32 4.67
C ALA A 83 -7.12 -9.89 6.10
N GLY A 84 -5.90 -9.38 6.32
CA GLY A 84 -5.42 -8.93 7.63
C GLY A 84 -5.20 -10.06 8.66
N ARG A 85 -5.14 -11.32 8.21
CA ARG A 85 -4.95 -12.51 9.07
C ARG A 85 -4.10 -13.57 8.37
N GLY A 86 -3.31 -14.32 9.14
CA GLY A 86 -2.56 -15.50 8.68
C GLY A 86 -1.25 -15.26 7.90
N LEU A 87 -0.94 -14.03 7.45
CA LEU A 87 0.24 -13.75 6.62
C LEU A 87 1.57 -14.14 7.30
N SER A 88 1.74 -13.82 8.58
CA SER A 88 2.92 -14.19 9.37
C SER A 88 3.12 -15.71 9.45
N THR A 89 2.07 -16.45 9.79
CA THR A 89 2.09 -17.92 9.86
C THR A 89 2.37 -18.57 8.50
N TYR A 90 1.82 -18.01 7.42
CA TYR A 90 2.07 -18.47 6.06
C TYR A 90 3.53 -18.29 5.65
N ILE A 91 4.10 -17.10 5.91
CA ILE A 91 5.51 -16.82 5.63
C ILE A 91 6.43 -17.70 6.50
N ALA A 92 6.11 -17.92 7.78
CA ALA A 92 6.87 -18.85 8.62
C ALA A 92 6.84 -20.30 8.09
N LYS A 93 5.72 -20.75 7.50
CA LYS A 93 5.55 -22.11 6.98
C LYS A 93 6.14 -22.34 5.58
N PHE A 94 6.16 -21.31 4.72
CA PHE A 94 6.50 -21.46 3.29
C PHE A 94 7.55 -20.47 2.76
N GLY A 95 7.94 -19.47 3.55
CA GLY A 95 8.72 -18.29 3.15
C GLY A 95 10.21 -18.34 3.45
N ALA A 96 10.79 -19.53 3.67
CA ALA A 96 12.23 -19.73 3.91
C ALA A 96 13.15 -19.33 2.72
N LYS A 97 12.57 -18.84 1.62
CA LYS A 97 13.28 -18.13 0.54
C LYS A 97 12.53 -16.84 0.21
N TYR A 98 13.22 -15.71 0.33
CA TYR A 98 12.80 -14.38 -0.13
C TYR A 98 13.68 -13.95 -1.32
N ALA A 99 13.24 -12.96 -2.09
CA ALA A 99 14.01 -12.44 -3.22
C ALA A 99 15.07 -11.41 -2.76
N GLU A 100 14.73 -10.57 -1.79
CA GLU A 100 15.58 -9.50 -1.27
C GLU A 100 15.24 -9.23 0.21
N LYS A 101 16.25 -8.89 1.03
CA LYS A 101 16.05 -8.23 2.32
C LYS A 101 16.52 -6.78 2.17
N ILE A 102 15.62 -5.85 2.45
CA ILE A 102 15.92 -4.43 2.63
C ILE A 102 16.16 -4.25 4.14
N ASP A 103 17.37 -3.81 4.48
CA ASP A 103 17.79 -3.41 5.82
C ASP A 103 17.53 -1.90 6.00
#